data_AF-A0A6L4ZI02-F1
#
_entry.id   AF-A0A6L4ZI02-F1
#
_cell.length_a   1.000
_cell.length_b   1.000
_cell.length_c   1.000
_cell.angle_alpha   90.00
_cell.angle_beta   90.00
_cell.angle_gamma   90.00
#
_symmetry.space_group_name_H-M   'P 1'
#
loop_
_entity.id
_entity.type
_entity.pdbx_description
1 polymer ?
#
loop_
_entity_poly.entity_id
_entity_poly.type
_entity_poly.pdbx_seq_one_letter_code
_entity_poly.pdbx_strand_id
1 'polypeptide(L)' 'TIYTLQFSRYVPLNQHFFSDIGLGLTLWEGEFENTASKSWLRWSNEQGQIIPTGIERADRLAARLRELGIDPD' A
#
# COMPACT_ATOMS: atom_id res chain seq x y z
N THR A 1 -5.72 -10.45 10.85
CA THR A 1 -7.09 -10.22 10.35
C THR A 1 -7.35 -8.73 10.29
N ILE A 2 -7.83 -8.21 9.16
CA ILE A 2 -8.12 -6.78 8.99
C ILE A 2 -9.52 -6.49 9.54
N TYR A 3 -9.66 -5.41 10.31
CA TYR A 3 -10.92 -4.95 10.86
C TYR A 3 -11.23 -3.55 10.33
N THR A 4 -12.50 -3.28 10.04
CA THR A 4 -12.97 -1.94 9.72
C THR A 4 -13.79 -1.39 10.88
N LEU A 5 -13.67 -0.08 11.14
CA LEU A 5 -14.47 0.60 12.16
C LEU A 5 -15.80 1.01 11.52
N GLN A 6 -16.86 0.26 11.84
CA GLN A 6 -18.22 0.63 11.46
C GLN A 6 -18.96 1.14 12.70
N PHE A 7 -19.39 2.39 12.64
CA PHE A 7 -19.98 3.13 13.76
C PHE A 7 -19.06 3.19 14.99
N SER A 8 -19.13 2.18 15.86
CA SER A 8 -18.35 2.07 17.10
C SER A 8 -17.88 0.64 17.37
N ARG A 9 -17.86 -0.25 16.37
CA ARG A 9 -17.41 -1.64 16.51
C ARG A 9 -16.40 -2.00 15.43
N TYR A 10 -15.38 -2.75 15.82
CA TYR A 10 -14.45 -3.38 14.90
C TYR A 10 -15.10 -4.64 14.34
N VAL A 11 -15.46 -4.62 13.05
CA VAL A 11 -15.98 -5.80 12.36
C VAL A 11 -14.89 -6.38 11.46
N PRO A 12 -14.71 -7.72 11.45
CA PRO A 12 -13.74 -8.36 10.58
C PRO A 12 -14.13 -8.11 9.12
N LEU A 13 -13.19 -7.59 8.34
CA LEU A 13 -13.42 -7.29 6.94
C LEU A 13 -13.37 -8.63 6.16
N ASN A 14 -14.52 -9.25 5.89
CA ASN A 14 -14.55 -10.54 5.16
C ASN A 14 -14.19 -10.40 3.68
N GLN A 15 -14.39 -9.22 3.10
CA GLN A 15 -14.06 -8.93 1.72
C GLN A 15 -13.10 -7.75 1.67
N HIS A 16 -11.86 -8.07 1.35
CA HIS A 16 -10.78 -7.10 1.25
C HIS A 16 -10.74 -6.40 -0.11
N PHE A 17 -11.63 -6.72 -1.05
CA PHE A 17 -11.65 -6.17 -2.40
C PHE A 17 -12.92 -5.37 -2.69
N PHE A 18 -12.73 -4.10 -3.05
CA PHE A 18 -13.76 -3.14 -3.46
C PHE A 18 -13.81 -3.10 -4.99
N SER A 19 -14.67 -3.93 -5.58
CA SER A 19 -14.83 -4.05 -7.04
C SER A 19 -15.30 -2.75 -7.70
N ASP A 20 -16.11 -1.94 -7.02
CA ASP A 20 -16.62 -0.66 -7.57
C ASP A 20 -15.52 0.36 -7.87
N ILE A 21 -14.39 0.27 -7.17
CA ILE A 21 -13.24 1.16 -7.32
C ILE A 21 -11.97 0.41 -7.79
N GLY A 22 -12.06 -0.91 -7.99
CA GLY A 22 -10.94 -1.76 -8.40
C GLY A 22 -9.79 -1.83 -7.39
N LEU A 23 -10.05 -1.56 -6.11
CA LEU A 23 -9.03 -1.52 -5.06
C LEU A 23 -9.26 -2.61 -4.03
N GLY A 24 -8.19 -3.26 -3.59
CA GLY A 24 -8.16 -4.13 -2.43
C GLY A 24 -7.46 -3.47 -1.23
N LEU A 25 -7.68 -4.01 -0.04
CA LEU A 25 -6.94 -3.71 1.18
C LEU A 25 -6.12 -4.94 1.56
N THR A 26 -4.85 -4.75 1.83
CA THR A 26 -3.97 -5.81 2.31
C THR A 26 -3.23 -5.36 3.57
N LEU A 27 -2.91 -6.34 4.40
CA LEU A 27 -2.11 -6.12 5.60
C LEU A 27 -0.64 -6.18 5.20
N TRP A 28 0.11 -5.12 5.52
CA TRP A 28 1.53 -5.05 5.25
C TRP A 28 2.28 -4.74 6.54
N GLU A 29 3.30 -5.54 6.84
CA GLU A 29 4.15 -5.34 8.01
C GLU A 29 5.39 -4.55 7.61
N GLY A 30 5.62 -3.43 8.28
CA GLY A 30 6.81 -2.63 8.08
C GLY A 30 6.74 -1.29 8.76
N GLU A 31 7.66 -0.41 8.41
CA GLU A 31 7.78 0.93 8.95
C GLU A 31 7.12 1.93 7.99
N PHE A 32 6.21 2.74 8.52
CA PHE A 32 5.58 3.83 7.78
C PHE A 32 5.46 5.04 8.72
N GLU A 33 5.75 6.24 8.20
CA GLU A 33 5.70 7.52 8.93
C GLU A 33 6.38 7.50 10.32
N ASN A 34 7.63 7.04 10.40
CA ASN A 34 8.43 6.96 11.64
C ASN A 34 7.79 6.12 12.77
N THR A 35 6.78 5.31 12.45
CA THR A 35 6.19 4.35 13.38
C THR A 35 6.71 2.95 13.04
N ALA A 36 7.77 2.55 13.74
CA ALA A 36 8.39 1.25 13.58
C ALA A 36 7.46 0.11 14.03
N SER A 37 7.45 -0.97 13.25
CA SER A 37 6.96 -2.30 13.62
C SER A 37 5.47 -2.39 13.95
N LYS A 38 4.60 -1.97 13.02
CA LYS A 38 3.16 -2.25 13.09
C LYS A 38 2.65 -2.86 11.79
N SER A 39 1.52 -3.57 11.91
CA SER A 39 0.75 -4.02 10.75
C SER A 39 -0.04 -2.83 10.20
N TRP A 40 0.29 -2.41 8.99
CA TRP A 40 -0.37 -1.31 8.26
C TRP A 40 -1.38 -1.85 7.26
N LEU A 41 -2.33 -1.00 6.89
CA LEU A 41 -3.21 -1.25 5.77
C LEU A 41 -2.66 -0.58 4.53
N ARG A 42 -2.50 -1.34 3.45
CA ARG A 42 -2.13 -0.82 2.13
C ARG A 42 -3.19 -1.14 1.10
N TRP A 43 -3.34 -0.25 0.13
CA TRP A 43 -4.14 -0.51 -1.04
C TRP A 43 -3.43 -1.53 -1.95
N SER A 44 -4.17 -2.52 -2.43
CA SER A 44 -3.76 -3.45 -3.47
C SER A 44 -4.64 -3.27 -4.72
N ASN A 45 -4.17 -3.72 -5.87
CA ASN A 45 -4.98 -3.80 -7.08
C ASN A 45 -5.81 -5.11 -7.09
N GLU A 46 -6.59 -5.32 -8.16
CA GLU A 46 -7.37 -6.54 -8.38
C GLU A 46 -6.56 -7.84 -8.36
N GLN A 47 -5.26 -7.77 -8.67
CA GLN A 47 -4.36 -8.91 -8.64
C GLN A 47 -3.74 -9.15 -7.25
N GLY A 48 -4.16 -8.38 -6.23
CA GLY A 48 -3.60 -8.44 -4.88
C GLY A 48 -2.22 -7.79 -4.75
N GLN A 49 -1.72 -7.11 -5.79
CA GLN A 49 -0.44 -6.42 -5.74
C GLN A 49 -0.60 -5.07 -5.04
N ILE A 50 0.26 -4.82 -4.05
CA ILE A 50 0.31 -3.55 -3.32
C ILE A 50 0.56 -2.40 -4.30
N ILE A 51 -0.28 -1.38 -4.23
CA ILE A 51 -0.11 -0.15 -4.98
C ILE A 51 0.99 0.67 -4.27
N PRO A 52 2.12 0.94 -4.96
CA PRO A 52 3.19 1.73 -4.38
C PRO A 52 2.72 3.16 -4.12
N THR A 53 3.21 3.74 -3.05
CA THR A 53 2.99 5.16 -2.74
C THR A 53 3.65 6.06 -3.79
N GLY A 54 3.28 7.34 -3.81
CA GLY A 54 3.90 8.31 -4.73
C GLY A 54 5.42 8.39 -4.55
N ILE A 55 5.90 8.30 -3.32
CA ILE A 55 7.33 8.31 -2.99
C ILE A 55 8.02 7.05 -3.55
N GLU A 56 7.44 5.86 -3.33
CA GLU A 56 8.02 4.59 -3.82
C GLU A 56 8.05 4.52 -5.35
N ARG A 57 7.09 5.18 -6.03
CA ARG A 57 7.11 5.32 -7.48
C ARG A 57 8.22 6.25 -7.96
N ALA A 58 8.42 7.38 -7.27
CA ALA A 58 9.49 8.31 -7.59
C ALA A 58 10.87 7.68 -7.38
N ASP A 59 11.07 6.97 -6.26
CA ASP A 59 12.32 6.26 -5.97
C ASP A 59 12.63 5.19 -7.02
N ARG A 60 11.62 4.42 -7.44
CA ARG A 60 11.77 3.41 -8.49
C ARG A 60 12.12 4.05 -9.84
N LEU A 61 11.50 5.19 -10.16
CA LEU A 61 11.79 5.92 -11.39
C LEU A 61 13.22 6.48 -11.35
N ALA A 62 13.63 7.10 -10.25
CA ALA A 62 14.98 7.62 -10.05
C ALA A 62 16.04 6.51 -10.14
N ALA A 63 15.79 5.34 -9.53
CA ALA A 63 16.68 4.19 -9.65
C ALA A 63 16.84 3.75 -11.11
N ARG A 64 15.73 3.72 -11.87
CA ARG A 64 15.76 3.34 -13.29
C ARG A 64 16.44 4.37 -14.18
N LEU A 65 16.32 5.67 -13.87
CA LEU A 65 17.07 6.73 -14.54
C LEU A 65 18.57 6.58 -14.31
N ARG A 66 18.99 6.29 -13.07
CA ARG A 66 20.39 6.03 -12.72
C ARG A 66 20.96 4.80 -13.43
N GLU A 67 20.18 3.71 -13.56
CA GLU A 67 20.57 2.53 -14.35
C GLU A 67 20.79 2.86 -15.84
N LEU A 68 20.04 3.82 -16.37
CA LEU A 68 20.18 4.32 -17.74
C LEU A 68 21.29 5.36 -17.89
N GLY A 69 22.03 5.69 -16.81
CA GLY A 69 23.08 6.70 -16.81
C GLY A 69 22.56 8.13 -16.91
N ILE A 70 21.27 8.35 -16.65
CA ILE A 70 20.63 9.67 -16.63
C ILE A 70 20.59 10.13 -15.17
N ASP A 71 21.14 11.31 -14.89
CA ASP A 71 21.08 11.91 -13.56
C ASP A 71 19.65 12.40 -13.27
N PRO A 72 18.96 11.91 -12.22
CA PRO A 72 17.59 12.31 -11.91
C PRO A 72 17.47 13.61 -11.08
N ASP A 73 18.57 14.34 -10.82
CA ASP A 73 18.61 15.64 -10.12
C ASP A 73 18.74 16.86 -11.06
#